data_AF-A0A7C7IQL9-F1
#
_entry.id   AF-A0A7C7IQL9-F1
#
_cell.length_a   1.000
_cell.length_b   1.000
_cell.length_c   1.000
_cell.angle_alpha   90.00
_cell.angle_beta   90.00
_cell.angle_gamma   90.00
#
_symmetry.space_group_name_H-M   'P 1'
#
loop_
_entity.id
_entity.type
_entity.pdbx_description
1 polymer ?
#
loop_
_entity_poly.entity_id
_entity_poly.type
_entity_poly.pdbx_seq_one_letter_code
_entity_poly.pdbx_strand_id
1 'polypeptide(L)'
;MMPDTARLMAEKIRSIVPLKDLAKKEINLTGGEASQNPHIVEIYKIFRTLSGNVRLHTNLDISSEKSKRWERLVEITRLRGRIDITLYPTVWESRQQPLLRKIIQLQNGLIVNLIYESLADLLRQINILIDFFSDQDEKKFIPILELLDLFRDRLKTTIETNPQCREDDFLNGMGDLENYVSCPGGFIFAVNAIPSFYVSPEGIRDMTSLPFPKDIYKVECTAVRGVIEIMTVLQTGEMTPCCDVGNLKCKPKFGNLLADSPETILQKFGESQKLMASGASKNIENMKTDKAGEWVEEGIPPFCV
;
A
#
# COMPACT_ATOMS: atom_id res chain seq x y z
N MET A 1 5.82 -3.14 19.64
CA MET A 1 4.65 -3.92 20.13
C MET A 1 5.12 -5.27 20.68
N MET A 2 4.63 -5.73 21.84
CA MET A 2 4.95 -7.06 22.40
C MET A 2 3.87 -8.10 22.03
N PRO A 3 4.16 -9.42 22.08
CA PRO A 3 3.17 -10.46 21.82
C PRO A 3 1.90 -10.35 22.67
N ASP A 4 1.99 -10.02 23.96
CA ASP A 4 0.81 -9.84 24.81
C ASP A 4 -0.07 -8.69 24.35
N THR A 5 0.55 -7.59 23.92
CA THR A 5 -0.17 -6.47 23.30
C THR A 5 -0.87 -6.90 22.02
N ALA A 6 -0.21 -7.69 21.16
CA ALA A 6 -0.82 -8.22 19.95
C ALA A 6 -1.98 -9.17 20.25
N ARG A 7 -1.92 -9.97 21.32
CA ARG A 7 -3.04 -10.83 21.77
C ARG A 7 -4.24 -9.98 22.17
N LEU A 8 -4.03 -8.93 22.97
CA LEU A 8 -5.10 -8.01 23.37
C LEU A 8 -5.76 -7.34 22.15
N MET A 9 -4.95 -6.87 21.19
CA MET A 9 -5.45 -6.32 19.94
C MET A 9 -6.26 -7.35 19.15
N ALA A 10 -5.77 -8.58 19.02
CA ALA A 10 -6.43 -9.62 18.26
C ALA A 10 -7.76 -10.06 18.88
N GLU A 11 -7.83 -10.18 20.21
CA GLU A 11 -9.09 -10.46 20.91
C GLU A 11 -10.10 -9.31 20.73
N LYS A 12 -9.64 -8.06 20.76
CA LYS A 12 -10.52 -6.90 20.53
C LYS A 12 -11.04 -6.84 19.09
N ILE A 13 -10.23 -7.18 18.08
CA ILE A 13 -10.71 -7.32 16.70
C ILE A 13 -11.77 -8.41 16.63
N ARG A 14 -11.54 -9.56 17.28
CA ARG A 14 -12.46 -10.70 17.25
C ARG A 14 -13.81 -10.39 17.88
N SER A 15 -13.85 -9.54 18.92
CA SER A 15 -15.09 -9.18 19.61
C SER A 15 -15.95 -8.17 18.86
N ILE A 16 -15.40 -7.44 17.88
CA ILE A 16 -16.10 -6.41 17.12
C ILE A 16 -16.44 -6.95 15.73
N VAL A 17 -17.72 -7.27 15.47
CA VAL A 17 -18.15 -7.99 14.26
C VAL A 17 -17.65 -7.36 12.95
N PRO A 18 -17.82 -6.04 12.69
CA PRO A 18 -17.32 -5.44 11.45
C PRO A 18 -15.80 -5.56 11.27
N LEU A 19 -15.03 -5.48 12.36
CA LEU A 19 -13.57 -5.62 12.30
C LEU A 19 -13.15 -7.07 12.11
N LYS A 20 -13.83 -8.02 12.76
CA LYS A 20 -13.62 -9.46 12.53
C LYS A 20 -13.87 -9.83 11.08
N ASP A 21 -14.92 -9.28 10.46
CA ASP A 21 -15.23 -9.55 9.06
C ASP A 21 -14.25 -8.86 8.11
N LEU A 22 -13.85 -7.62 8.41
CA LEU A 22 -12.79 -6.94 7.66
C LEU A 22 -11.45 -7.67 7.74
N ALA A 23 -11.09 -8.18 8.92
CA ALA A 23 -9.87 -8.94 9.16
C ALA A 23 -9.74 -10.17 8.24
N LYS A 24 -10.87 -10.81 7.86
CA LYS A 24 -10.86 -11.94 6.93
C LYS A 24 -10.36 -11.56 5.54
N LYS A 25 -10.48 -10.29 5.13
CA LYS A 25 -9.99 -9.79 3.85
C LYS A 25 -8.47 -9.69 3.85
N GLU A 26 -7.89 -8.81 4.66
CA GLU A 26 -6.45 -8.63 4.82
C GLU A 26 -6.13 -7.89 6.12
N ILE A 27 -5.06 -8.31 6.81
CA ILE A 27 -4.46 -7.55 7.92
C ILE A 27 -3.04 -7.14 7.52
N ASN A 28 -2.81 -5.82 7.48
CA ASN A 28 -1.50 -5.25 7.22
C ASN A 28 -0.83 -4.83 8.52
N LEU A 29 0.30 -5.45 8.82
CA LEU A 29 1.15 -5.09 9.96
C LEU A 29 2.17 -4.04 9.53
N THR A 30 2.03 -2.83 10.06
CA THR A 30 2.93 -1.69 9.79
C THR A 30 3.08 -0.81 11.03
N GLY A 31 3.75 0.33 10.92
CA GLY A 31 4.07 1.25 12.01
C GLY A 31 5.57 1.34 12.24
N GLY A 32 6.20 2.34 11.61
CA GLY A 32 7.65 2.41 11.47
C GLY A 32 8.15 1.26 10.58
N GLU A 33 9.27 0.64 10.97
CA GLU A 33 9.78 -0.56 10.31
C GLU A 33 9.39 -1.81 11.11
N ALA A 34 8.26 -2.43 10.75
CA ALA A 34 7.69 -3.55 11.52
C ALA A 34 8.63 -4.75 11.65
N SER A 35 9.46 -5.00 10.63
CA SER A 35 10.44 -6.10 10.65
C SER A 35 11.59 -5.92 11.64
N GLN A 36 11.81 -4.70 12.18
CA GLN A 36 12.79 -4.45 13.24
C GLN A 36 12.32 -5.00 14.59
N ASN A 37 11.02 -5.24 14.77
CA ASN A 37 10.49 -5.76 16.01
C ASN A 37 11.00 -7.20 16.25
N PRO A 38 11.70 -7.47 17.37
CA PRO A 38 12.27 -8.79 17.63
C PRO A 38 11.24 -9.92 17.77
N HIS A 39 9.99 -9.57 18.05
CA HIS A 39 8.87 -10.48 18.24
C HIS A 39 7.92 -10.53 17.04
N ILE A 40 8.28 -9.95 15.89
CA ILE A 40 7.36 -9.81 14.73
C ILE A 40 6.79 -11.15 14.25
N VAL A 41 7.54 -12.24 14.37
CA VAL A 41 7.09 -13.59 14.02
C VAL A 41 5.96 -14.07 14.95
N GLU A 42 6.10 -13.88 16.26
CA GLU A 42 5.07 -14.27 17.23
C GLU A 42 3.82 -13.40 17.07
N ILE A 43 4.03 -12.09 16.85
CA ILE A 43 2.96 -11.14 16.53
C ILE A 43 2.21 -11.57 15.27
N TYR A 44 2.94 -11.91 14.20
CA TYR A 44 2.35 -12.44 12.97
C TYR A 44 1.51 -13.69 13.23
N LYS A 45 2.03 -14.66 14.00
CA LYS A 45 1.29 -15.88 14.38
C LYS A 45 -0.02 -15.57 15.11
N ILE A 46 -0.03 -14.54 15.96
CA ILE A 46 -1.23 -14.09 16.67
C ILE A 46 -2.27 -13.50 15.69
N PHE A 47 -1.89 -12.55 14.83
CA PHE A 47 -2.83 -11.98 13.86
C PHE A 47 -3.31 -13.00 12.81
N ARG A 48 -2.49 -14.00 12.51
CA ARG A 48 -2.88 -15.12 11.63
C ARG A 48 -4.04 -15.95 12.19
N THR A 49 -4.31 -15.89 13.49
CA THR A 49 -5.51 -16.52 14.07
C THR A 49 -6.81 -15.82 13.65
N LEU A 50 -6.73 -14.60 13.13
CA LEU A 50 -7.87 -13.82 12.65
C LEU A 50 -8.01 -13.90 11.12
N SER A 51 -6.89 -14.00 10.41
CA SER A 51 -6.85 -13.96 8.95
C SER A 51 -5.81 -14.91 8.37
N GLY A 52 -6.18 -15.61 7.29
CA GLY A 52 -5.20 -16.30 6.45
C GLY A 52 -4.37 -15.33 5.61
N ASN A 53 -4.79 -14.06 5.52
CA ASN A 53 -4.20 -13.02 4.70
C ASN A 53 -3.53 -11.93 5.55
N VAL A 54 -2.47 -12.29 6.27
CA VAL A 54 -1.66 -11.33 7.04
C VAL A 54 -0.41 -10.94 6.25
N ARG A 55 -0.17 -9.64 6.13
CA ARG A 55 0.94 -9.08 5.36
C ARG A 55 1.84 -8.24 6.25
N LEU A 56 3.11 -8.18 5.85
CA LEU A 56 4.11 -7.34 6.48
C LEU A 56 4.71 -6.42 5.44
N HIS A 57 4.73 -5.13 5.74
CA HIS A 57 5.41 -4.15 4.92
C HIS A 57 6.80 -3.87 5.48
N THR A 58 7.83 -3.81 4.62
CA THR A 58 9.20 -3.47 5.02
C THR A 58 9.97 -2.71 3.95
N ASN A 59 11.05 -2.02 4.33
CA ASN A 59 11.96 -1.39 3.38
C ASN A 59 13.09 -2.30 2.86
N LEU A 60 13.23 -3.55 3.32
CA LEU A 60 14.37 -4.43 2.99
C LEU A 60 15.77 -3.79 3.14
N ASP A 61 15.91 -2.68 3.87
CA ASP A 61 17.19 -2.06 4.20
C ASP A 61 17.88 -2.88 5.29
N ILE A 62 18.37 -4.05 4.89
CA ILE A 62 18.88 -5.10 5.76
C ILE A 62 20.30 -5.43 5.31
N SER A 63 21.23 -5.50 6.27
CA SER A 63 22.66 -5.63 5.96
C SER A 63 23.07 -6.96 5.33
N SER A 64 22.34 -8.06 5.61
CA SER A 64 22.61 -9.37 5.01
C SER A 64 21.54 -10.42 5.33
N GLU A 65 21.61 -11.54 4.61
CA GLU A 65 20.84 -12.77 4.88
C GLU A 65 21.19 -13.44 6.22
N LYS A 66 22.29 -13.07 6.87
CA LYS A 66 22.66 -13.58 8.20
C LYS A 66 22.03 -12.78 9.35
N SER A 67 21.33 -11.69 9.03
CA SER A 67 20.73 -10.85 10.05
C SER A 67 19.49 -11.51 10.66
N LYS A 68 19.28 -11.31 11.97
CA LYS A 68 18.04 -11.74 12.65
C LYS A 68 16.79 -11.12 12.03
N ARG A 69 16.91 -9.91 11.47
CA ARG A 69 15.82 -9.24 10.76
C ARG A 69 15.41 -10.03 9.51
N TRP A 70 16.36 -10.48 8.70
CA TRP A 70 16.10 -11.32 7.54
C TRP A 70 15.51 -12.69 7.92
N GLU A 71 16.09 -13.37 8.91
CA GLU A 71 15.61 -14.68 9.37
C GLU A 71 14.12 -14.65 9.74
N ARG A 72 13.65 -13.55 10.36
CA ARG A 72 12.23 -13.34 10.71
C ARG A 72 11.35 -13.18 9.48
N LEU A 73 11.79 -12.47 8.43
CA LEU A 73 11.05 -12.34 7.17
C LEU A 73 10.89 -13.68 6.48
N VAL A 74 11.96 -14.49 6.45
CA VAL A 74 11.92 -15.86 5.89
C VAL A 74 10.96 -16.73 6.69
N GLU A 75 10.97 -16.67 8.03
CA GLU A 75 10.04 -17.43 8.86
C GLU A 75 8.58 -17.03 8.60
N ILE A 76 8.29 -15.72 8.54
CA ILE A 76 6.94 -15.21 8.22
C ILE A 76 6.48 -15.71 6.85
N THR A 77 7.37 -15.68 5.86
CA THR A 77 7.06 -16.14 4.49
C THR A 77 6.74 -17.64 4.46
N ARG A 78 7.51 -18.46 5.19
CA ARG A 78 7.23 -19.90 5.37
C ARG A 78 5.90 -20.17 6.06
N LEU A 79 5.45 -19.26 6.91
CA LEU A 79 4.14 -19.29 7.55
C LEU A 79 3.01 -18.76 6.64
N ARG A 80 3.28 -18.56 5.35
CA ARG A 80 2.37 -18.01 4.33
C ARG A 80 2.05 -16.52 4.50
N GLY A 81 2.87 -15.79 5.26
CA GLY A 81 2.86 -14.33 5.20
C GLY A 81 3.43 -13.86 3.87
N ARG A 82 2.96 -12.71 3.37
CA ARG A 82 3.59 -12.03 2.24
C ARG A 82 4.31 -10.80 2.77
N ILE A 83 5.52 -10.60 2.26
CA ILE A 83 6.38 -9.47 2.53
C ILE A 83 6.24 -8.52 1.35
N ASP A 84 5.61 -7.38 1.61
CA ASP A 84 5.50 -6.27 0.66
C ASP A 84 6.59 -5.25 0.97
N ILE A 85 7.04 -4.53 -0.06
CA ILE A 85 8.22 -3.66 0.06
C ILE A 85 7.91 -2.21 -0.26
N THR A 86 8.68 -1.30 0.32
CA THR A 86 8.91 0.03 -0.27
C THR A 86 10.27 0.03 -0.96
N LEU A 87 10.33 0.54 -2.19
CA LEU A 87 11.59 0.72 -2.91
C LEU A 87 12.36 1.91 -2.35
N TYR A 88 13.65 1.73 -2.07
CA TYR A 88 14.59 2.77 -1.63
C TYR A 88 15.80 2.78 -2.57
N PRO A 89 15.79 3.60 -3.63
CA PRO A 89 16.85 3.63 -4.64
C PRO A 89 18.26 3.83 -4.06
N THR A 90 18.38 4.57 -2.96
CA THR A 90 19.66 4.89 -2.31
C THR A 90 20.40 3.68 -1.73
N VAL A 91 19.69 2.60 -1.38
CA VAL A 91 20.26 1.36 -0.84
C VAL A 91 19.93 0.14 -1.70
N TRP A 92 19.46 0.37 -2.93
CA TRP A 92 18.96 -0.67 -3.83
C TRP A 92 20.00 -1.76 -4.09
N GLU A 93 21.11 -1.41 -4.74
CA GLU A 93 22.17 -2.35 -5.16
C GLU A 93 22.78 -3.10 -3.97
N SER A 94 23.12 -2.36 -2.91
CA SER A 94 23.89 -2.90 -1.79
C SER A 94 23.06 -3.73 -0.81
N ARG A 95 21.73 -3.53 -0.76
CA ARG A 95 20.86 -4.13 0.27
C ARG A 95 19.55 -4.70 -0.28
N GLN A 96 18.71 -3.90 -0.95
CA GLN A 96 17.37 -4.35 -1.31
C GLN A 96 17.36 -5.39 -2.43
N GLN A 97 18.07 -5.15 -3.53
CA GLN A 97 18.08 -6.00 -4.72
C GLN A 97 18.42 -7.47 -4.42
N PRO A 98 19.54 -7.80 -3.72
CA PRO A 98 19.86 -9.20 -3.44
C PRO A 98 18.81 -9.89 -2.56
N LEU A 99 18.19 -9.18 -1.63
CA LEU A 99 17.17 -9.73 -0.74
C LEU A 99 15.82 -9.87 -1.45
N LEU A 100 15.46 -8.94 -2.33
CA LEU A 100 14.24 -9.04 -3.12
C LEU A 100 14.29 -10.27 -4.04
N ARG A 101 15.45 -10.56 -4.65
CA ARG A 101 15.68 -11.78 -5.43
C ARG A 101 15.34 -13.05 -4.64
N LYS A 102 15.62 -13.07 -3.34
CA LYS A 102 15.26 -14.19 -2.45
C LYS A 102 13.76 -14.17 -2.10
N ILE A 103 13.21 -13.01 -1.78
CA ILE A 103 11.78 -12.88 -1.43
C ILE A 103 10.89 -13.42 -2.55
N ILE A 104 11.11 -13.05 -3.81
CA ILE A 104 10.28 -13.50 -4.94
C ILE A 104 10.36 -15.01 -5.21
N GLN A 105 11.33 -15.71 -4.62
CA GLN A 105 11.44 -17.17 -4.66
C GLN A 105 10.69 -17.85 -3.49
N LEU A 106 10.41 -17.11 -2.42
CA LEU A 106 9.79 -17.62 -1.19
C LEU A 106 8.26 -17.39 -1.15
N GLN A 107 7.74 -16.44 -1.94
CA GLN A 107 6.32 -16.09 -1.96
C GLN A 107 5.76 -16.00 -3.38
N ASN A 108 4.44 -16.14 -3.50
CA ASN A 108 3.71 -16.07 -4.76
C ASN A 108 2.97 -14.73 -4.94
N GLY A 109 3.44 -13.69 -4.27
CA GLY A 109 2.84 -12.37 -4.40
C GLY A 109 3.80 -11.29 -3.93
N LEU A 110 3.79 -10.11 -4.53
CA LEU A 110 4.62 -8.98 -4.12
C LEU A 110 3.91 -7.67 -4.45
N ILE A 111 3.75 -6.81 -3.45
CA ILE A 111 3.42 -5.41 -3.66
C ILE A 111 4.69 -4.57 -3.47
N VAL A 112 5.00 -3.71 -4.43
CA VAL A 112 6.09 -2.74 -4.36
C VAL A 112 5.51 -1.33 -4.27
N ASN A 113 5.89 -0.60 -3.22
CA ASN A 113 5.51 0.78 -3.02
C ASN A 113 6.66 1.70 -3.45
N LEU A 114 6.38 2.61 -4.37
CA LEU A 114 7.33 3.56 -4.94
C LEU A 114 7.03 4.94 -4.36
N ILE A 115 7.83 5.38 -3.39
CA ILE A 115 7.66 6.72 -2.82
C ILE A 115 8.48 7.70 -3.66
N TYR A 116 7.86 8.68 -4.30
CA TYR A 116 8.53 9.53 -5.28
C TYR A 116 8.37 11.03 -5.05
N GLU A 117 9.45 11.79 -5.15
CA GLU A 117 9.45 13.28 -5.02
C GLU A 117 9.05 14.00 -6.32
N SER A 118 9.21 13.33 -7.46
CA SER A 118 8.91 13.88 -8.78
C SER A 118 8.60 12.77 -9.79
N LEU A 119 8.01 13.11 -10.93
CA LEU A 119 7.75 12.14 -12.00
C LEU A 119 9.05 11.53 -12.56
N ALA A 120 10.13 12.30 -12.61
CA ALA A 120 11.45 11.80 -13.00
C ALA A 120 12.02 10.78 -11.99
N ASP A 121 11.77 11.00 -10.69
CA ASP A 121 12.09 10.03 -9.64
C ASP A 121 11.25 8.75 -9.77
N LEU A 122 9.93 8.89 -9.98
CA LEU A 122 9.06 7.73 -10.23
C LEU A 122 9.51 6.93 -11.46
N LEU A 123 9.83 7.61 -12.57
CA LEU A 123 10.33 6.98 -13.79
C LEU A 123 11.64 6.21 -13.53
N ARG A 124 12.57 6.80 -12.76
CA ARG A 124 13.81 6.11 -12.34
C ARG A 124 13.50 4.86 -11.51
N GLN A 125 12.55 4.94 -10.59
CA GLN A 125 12.13 3.81 -9.76
C GLN A 125 11.48 2.69 -10.58
N ILE A 126 10.67 3.03 -11.58
CA ILE A 126 10.10 2.05 -12.52
C ILE A 126 11.20 1.36 -13.32
N ASN A 127 12.19 2.11 -13.84
CA ASN A 127 13.32 1.51 -14.56
C ASN A 127 14.13 0.54 -13.68
N ILE A 128 14.35 0.87 -12.39
CA ILE A 128 14.99 -0.04 -11.44
C ILE A 128 14.26 -1.39 -11.37
N LEU A 129 12.92 -1.38 -11.34
CA LEU A 129 12.12 -2.60 -11.32
C LEU A 129 12.17 -3.36 -12.65
N ILE A 130 12.14 -2.64 -13.78
CA ILE A 130 12.27 -3.25 -15.11
C ILE A 130 13.60 -4.00 -15.21
N ASP A 131 14.70 -3.33 -14.88
CA ASP A 131 16.04 -3.93 -14.90
C ASP A 131 16.10 -5.16 -13.99
N PHE A 132 15.53 -5.05 -12.78
CA PHE A 132 15.47 -6.16 -11.83
C PHE A 132 14.75 -7.39 -12.40
N PHE A 133 13.52 -7.22 -12.91
CA PHE A 133 12.70 -8.33 -13.40
C PHE A 133 13.20 -8.90 -14.72
N SER A 134 13.85 -8.09 -15.55
CA SER A 134 14.51 -8.53 -16.78
C SER A 134 15.68 -9.49 -16.47
N ASP A 135 16.40 -9.23 -15.38
CA ASP A 135 17.47 -10.10 -14.87
C ASP A 135 16.96 -11.35 -14.11
N GLN A 136 15.64 -11.57 -14.02
CA GLN A 136 15.06 -12.75 -13.38
C GLN A 136 14.62 -13.79 -14.43
N ASP A 137 13.80 -14.77 -14.03
CA ASP A 137 13.15 -15.69 -14.97
C ASP A 137 12.20 -14.90 -15.87
N GLU A 138 12.76 -14.37 -16.96
CA GLU A 138 12.09 -13.44 -17.89
C GLU A 138 10.74 -14.00 -18.33
N LYS A 139 10.67 -15.29 -18.69
CA LYS A 139 9.43 -15.94 -19.12
C LYS A 139 8.35 -15.93 -18.05
N LYS A 140 8.72 -16.08 -16.78
CA LYS A 140 7.78 -15.98 -15.65
C LYS A 140 7.30 -14.55 -15.46
N PHE A 141 8.15 -13.55 -15.69
CA PHE A 141 7.87 -12.16 -15.33
C PHE A 141 7.53 -11.24 -16.50
N ILE A 142 7.33 -11.76 -17.72
CA ILE A 142 6.81 -11.01 -18.87
C ILE A 142 5.61 -10.11 -18.49
N PRO A 143 4.56 -10.58 -17.78
CA PRO A 143 3.44 -9.70 -17.44
C PRO A 143 3.84 -8.52 -16.55
N ILE A 144 4.85 -8.69 -15.68
CA ILE A 144 5.38 -7.59 -14.86
C ILE A 144 6.12 -6.59 -15.73
N LEU A 145 6.94 -7.07 -16.66
CA LEU A 145 7.68 -6.22 -17.59
C LEU A 145 6.74 -5.43 -18.48
N GLU A 146 5.68 -6.04 -19.01
CA GLU A 146 4.65 -5.37 -19.79
C GLU A 146 3.93 -4.28 -18.98
N LEU A 147 3.57 -4.57 -17.73
CA LEU A 147 2.97 -3.59 -16.82
C LEU A 147 3.92 -2.40 -16.59
N LEU A 148 5.16 -2.68 -16.20
CA LEU A 148 6.14 -1.64 -15.86
C LEU A 148 6.53 -0.81 -17.09
N ASP A 149 6.63 -1.42 -18.27
CA ASP A 149 6.88 -0.72 -19.53
C ASP A 149 5.73 0.21 -19.88
N LEU A 150 4.48 -0.21 -19.67
CA LEU A 150 3.33 0.66 -19.83
C LEU A 150 3.38 1.87 -18.89
N PHE A 151 3.73 1.65 -17.61
CA PHE A 151 3.98 2.75 -16.65
C PHE A 151 5.09 3.68 -17.15
N ARG A 152 6.22 3.12 -17.59
CA ARG A 152 7.37 3.88 -18.09
C ARG A 152 7.01 4.78 -19.27
N ASP A 153 6.32 4.23 -20.26
CA ASP A 153 6.01 4.93 -21.50
C ASP A 153 4.98 6.04 -21.28
N ARG A 154 3.98 5.78 -20.42
CA ARG A 154 3.03 6.83 -20.00
C ARG A 154 3.72 7.91 -19.19
N LEU A 155 4.56 7.57 -18.22
CA LEU A 155 5.31 8.55 -17.42
C LEU A 155 6.19 9.44 -18.30
N LYS A 156 6.90 8.88 -19.28
CA LYS A 156 7.70 9.66 -20.24
C LYS A 156 6.83 10.66 -20.99
N THR A 157 5.72 10.20 -21.55
CA THR A 157 4.76 11.05 -22.25
C THR A 157 4.25 12.16 -21.34
N THR A 158 3.82 11.83 -20.12
CA THR A 158 3.35 12.80 -19.14
C THR A 158 4.41 13.84 -18.78
N ILE A 159 5.66 13.44 -18.56
CA ILE A 159 6.76 14.37 -18.25
C ILE A 159 6.98 15.35 -19.41
N GLU A 160 6.92 14.86 -20.65
CA GLU A 160 7.13 15.69 -21.85
C GLU A 160 5.96 16.64 -22.10
N THR A 161 4.72 16.19 -21.90
CA THR A 161 3.52 16.99 -22.18
C THR A 161 3.05 17.84 -21.00
N ASN A 162 3.58 17.60 -19.80
CA ASN A 162 3.23 18.32 -18.57
C ASN A 162 4.45 18.97 -17.89
N PRO A 163 5.14 19.92 -18.56
CA PRO A 163 6.33 20.58 -18.01
C PRO A 163 6.02 21.44 -16.77
N GLN A 164 4.75 21.77 -16.52
CA GLN A 164 4.29 22.54 -15.37
C GLN A 164 3.83 21.65 -14.20
N CYS A 165 3.94 20.31 -14.32
CA CYS A 165 3.53 19.35 -13.29
C CYS A 165 2.09 19.55 -12.78
N ARG A 166 1.16 19.90 -13.68
CA ARG A 166 -0.27 20.03 -13.34
C ARG A 166 -0.86 18.67 -13.01
N GLU A 167 -1.63 18.58 -11.93
CA GLU A 167 -2.22 17.33 -11.44
C GLU A 167 -3.18 16.71 -12.47
N ASP A 168 -4.01 17.52 -13.13
CA ASP A 168 -4.96 17.04 -14.15
C ASP A 168 -4.24 16.37 -15.34
N ASP A 169 -3.14 16.94 -15.81
CA ASP A 169 -2.35 16.39 -16.91
C ASP A 169 -1.61 15.11 -16.49
N PHE A 170 -1.22 15.00 -15.22
CA PHE A 170 -0.70 13.75 -14.65
C PHE A 170 -1.78 12.67 -14.58
N LEU A 171 -2.97 13.01 -14.10
CA LEU A 171 -4.10 12.09 -14.01
C LEU A 171 -4.59 11.64 -15.39
N ASN A 172 -4.65 12.54 -16.37
CA ASN A 172 -4.97 12.19 -17.76
C ASN A 172 -3.93 11.25 -18.37
N GLY A 173 -2.65 11.49 -18.09
CA GLY A 173 -1.55 10.67 -18.60
C GLY A 173 -1.44 9.30 -17.93
N MET A 174 -1.69 9.23 -16.62
CA MET A 174 -1.46 8.02 -15.82
C MET A 174 -2.76 7.27 -15.46
N GLY A 175 -3.92 7.89 -15.68
CA GLY A 175 -5.26 7.36 -15.37
C GLY A 175 -5.53 6.01 -16.03
N ASP A 176 -6.35 5.19 -15.38
CA ASP A 176 -6.79 3.88 -15.87
C ASP A 176 -5.70 2.81 -16.01
N LEU A 177 -4.46 3.08 -15.55
CA LEU A 177 -3.47 2.02 -15.46
C LEU A 177 -3.88 1.01 -14.40
N GLU A 178 -4.02 -0.24 -14.82
CA GLU A 178 -3.98 -1.35 -13.88
C GLU A 178 -2.66 -1.27 -13.10
N ASN A 179 -2.70 -1.64 -11.84
CA ASN A 179 -1.55 -1.57 -10.96
C ASN A 179 -1.08 -2.96 -10.49
N TYR A 180 -1.61 -4.03 -11.09
CA TYR A 180 -1.26 -5.40 -10.76
C TYR A 180 -1.34 -6.32 -11.97
N VAL A 181 -0.65 -7.46 -11.88
CA VAL A 181 -0.68 -8.53 -12.89
C VAL A 181 -0.54 -9.90 -12.23
N SER A 182 -1.08 -10.92 -12.87
CA SER A 182 -0.88 -12.33 -12.51
C SER A 182 0.10 -12.97 -13.48
N CYS A 183 1.15 -13.58 -12.94
CA CYS A 183 2.19 -14.26 -13.69
C CYS A 183 1.94 -15.77 -13.77
N PRO A 184 2.54 -16.46 -14.76
CA PRO A 184 2.62 -17.92 -14.77
C PRO A 184 3.08 -18.49 -13.42
N GLY A 185 2.43 -19.58 -12.98
CA GLY A 185 2.68 -20.18 -11.67
C GLY A 185 2.00 -19.46 -10.50
N GLY A 186 1.11 -18.50 -10.77
CA GLY A 186 0.26 -17.85 -9.77
C GLY A 186 0.96 -16.78 -8.94
N PHE A 187 2.07 -16.22 -9.43
CA PHE A 187 2.74 -15.11 -8.77
C PHE A 187 2.00 -13.81 -9.09
N ILE A 188 1.52 -13.10 -8.07
CA ILE A 188 0.80 -11.83 -8.23
C ILE A 188 1.75 -10.67 -7.95
N PHE A 189 1.88 -9.73 -8.88
CA PHE A 189 2.66 -8.52 -8.68
C PHE A 189 1.75 -7.31 -8.64
N ALA A 190 2.01 -6.36 -7.76
CA ALA A 190 1.37 -5.05 -7.80
C ALA A 190 2.37 -3.93 -7.50
N VAL A 191 2.11 -2.76 -8.06
CA VAL A 191 2.88 -1.54 -7.82
C VAL A 191 1.96 -0.45 -7.27
N ASN A 192 2.41 0.23 -6.23
CA ASN A 192 1.78 1.42 -5.71
C ASN A 192 2.76 2.56 -5.85
N ALA A 193 2.54 3.50 -6.77
CA ALA A 193 3.26 4.77 -6.70
C ALA A 193 2.70 5.58 -5.51
N ILE A 194 3.49 6.40 -4.83
CA ILE A 194 3.03 7.22 -3.71
C ILE A 194 3.84 8.52 -3.76
N PRO A 195 3.21 9.70 -3.96
CA PRO A 195 3.95 10.95 -3.92
C PRO A 195 4.54 11.13 -2.51
N SER A 196 5.83 11.46 -2.47
CA SER A 196 6.53 11.83 -1.25
C SER A 196 6.12 13.24 -0.83
N PHE A 197 6.39 13.59 0.42
CA PHE A 197 5.94 14.83 1.04
C PHE A 197 6.69 16.06 0.51
N TYR A 198 6.44 16.48 -0.73
CA TYR A 198 6.79 17.83 -1.13
C TYR A 198 5.76 18.81 -0.58
N VAL A 199 6.21 19.63 0.37
CA VAL A 199 5.50 20.79 0.89
C VAL A 199 6.23 22.00 0.34
N SER A 200 5.55 22.85 -0.41
CA SER A 200 6.15 24.09 -0.91
C SER A 200 6.66 24.94 0.26
N PRO A 201 7.59 25.88 0.05
CA PRO A 201 8.01 26.83 1.09
C PRO A 201 6.86 27.59 1.77
N GLU A 202 5.71 27.71 1.11
CA GLU A 202 4.47 28.33 1.57
C GLU A 202 3.52 27.36 2.30
N GLY A 203 3.89 26.08 2.45
CA GLY A 203 3.05 25.06 3.10
C GLY A 203 2.01 24.40 2.19
N ILE A 204 2.05 24.66 0.88
CA ILE A 204 1.07 24.18 -0.10
C ILE A 204 1.59 22.90 -0.78
N ARG A 205 0.68 21.98 -1.10
CA ARG A 205 0.98 20.67 -1.70
C ARG A 205 0.69 20.74 -3.19
N ASP A 206 1.62 20.28 -4.03
CA ASP A 206 1.46 20.36 -5.50
C ASP A 206 1.10 19.03 -6.19
N MET A 207 1.15 17.88 -5.52
CA MET A 207 0.60 16.63 -6.09
C MET A 207 0.03 15.72 -5.01
N THR A 208 -1.21 15.27 -5.21
CA THR A 208 -1.94 14.48 -4.22
C THR A 208 -2.47 13.13 -4.71
N SER A 209 -2.31 12.80 -5.98
CA SER A 209 -3.04 11.66 -6.54
C SER A 209 -2.14 10.58 -7.13
N LEU A 210 -2.63 9.34 -6.98
CA LEU A 210 -2.34 8.25 -7.88
C LEU A 210 -3.48 8.15 -8.89
N PRO A 211 -3.22 7.64 -10.10
CA PRO A 211 -4.32 7.23 -10.96
C PRO A 211 -5.15 6.14 -10.27
N PHE A 212 -6.47 6.35 -10.22
CA PHE A 212 -7.44 5.37 -9.73
C PHE A 212 -7.97 4.52 -10.91
N PRO A 213 -8.37 3.25 -10.70
CA PRO A 213 -9.10 2.50 -11.72
C PRO A 213 -10.52 3.04 -11.92
N LYS A 214 -10.97 3.15 -13.18
CA LYS A 214 -12.33 3.61 -13.56
C LYS A 214 -13.48 2.69 -13.13
N ASP A 215 -13.21 1.42 -12.82
CA ASP A 215 -14.23 0.43 -12.50
C ASP A 215 -14.18 0.01 -11.03
N ILE A 216 -14.99 0.67 -10.20
CA ILE A 216 -15.14 0.43 -8.75
C ILE A 216 -15.58 -1.00 -8.38
N TYR A 217 -16.00 -1.83 -9.35
CA TYR A 217 -16.53 -3.18 -9.10
C TYR A 217 -15.66 -4.33 -9.65
N LYS A 218 -14.54 -4.06 -10.33
CA LYS A 218 -13.65 -5.11 -10.88
C LYS A 218 -12.43 -5.43 -10.01
N VAL A 219 -12.56 -5.38 -8.69
CA VAL A 219 -11.44 -5.64 -7.77
C VAL A 219 -11.68 -6.92 -6.98
N GLU A 220 -11.49 -8.06 -7.65
CA GLU A 220 -11.11 -9.28 -6.96
C GLU A 220 -9.64 -9.14 -6.50
N CYS A 221 -9.46 -8.52 -5.33
CA CYS A 221 -8.19 -8.28 -4.61
C CYS A 221 -7.18 -7.30 -5.24
N THR A 222 -7.14 -6.06 -4.71
CA THR A 222 -6.07 -5.53 -3.82
C THR A 222 -6.40 -4.05 -3.57
N ALA A 223 -7.09 -3.77 -2.46
CA ALA A 223 -7.29 -2.44 -1.85
C ALA A 223 -7.55 -1.27 -2.84
N VAL A 224 -8.79 -1.06 -3.26
CA VAL A 224 -9.19 0.22 -3.86
C VAL A 224 -9.06 1.32 -2.79
N ARG A 225 -8.17 2.31 -3.00
CA ARG A 225 -8.14 3.51 -2.16
C ARG A 225 -9.51 4.20 -2.27
N GLY A 226 -10.21 4.33 -1.14
CA GLY A 226 -11.59 4.87 -1.08
C GLY A 226 -12.65 3.86 -0.61
N VAL A 227 -12.30 2.58 -0.40
CA VAL A 227 -13.21 1.55 0.11
C VAL A 227 -12.57 0.83 1.32
N ILE A 228 -13.36 0.49 2.36
CA ILE A 228 -12.84 -0.32 3.50
C ILE A 228 -12.66 -1.77 3.05
N GLU A 229 -11.48 -2.09 2.56
CA GLU A 229 -11.16 -3.45 2.09
C GLU A 229 -10.05 -4.12 2.89
N ILE A 230 -9.25 -3.33 3.60
CA ILE A 230 -8.11 -3.79 4.39
C ILE A 230 -8.16 -3.18 5.79
N MET A 231 -7.54 -3.87 6.74
CA MET A 231 -7.30 -3.34 8.08
C MET A 231 -5.80 -3.24 8.32
N THR A 232 -5.31 -2.02 8.39
CA THR A 232 -3.93 -1.76 8.81
C THR A 232 -3.90 -1.53 10.31
N VAL A 233 -3.07 -2.31 10.99
CA VAL A 233 -2.88 -2.23 12.45
C VAL A 233 -1.47 -1.73 12.74
N LEU A 234 -1.39 -0.53 13.31
CA LEU A 234 -0.13 0.04 13.76
C LEU A 234 0.31 -0.59 15.08
N GLN A 235 1.62 -0.62 15.33
CA GLN A 235 2.18 -1.10 16.60
C GLN A 235 1.66 -0.36 17.84
N THR A 236 1.14 0.86 17.67
CA THR A 236 0.51 1.69 18.71
C THR A 236 -0.95 1.32 18.98
N GLY A 237 -1.51 0.38 18.22
CA GLY A 237 -2.91 -0.01 18.26
C GLY A 237 -3.83 0.82 17.39
N GLU A 238 -3.35 1.93 16.81
CA GLU A 238 -4.14 2.72 15.87
C GLU A 238 -4.49 1.89 14.62
N MET A 239 -5.75 1.96 14.21
CA MET A 239 -6.27 1.27 13.03
C MET A 239 -6.70 2.24 11.94
N THR A 240 -6.38 1.89 10.70
CA THR A 240 -6.72 2.69 9.52
C THR A 240 -7.02 1.80 8.31
N PRO A 241 -7.90 2.22 7.37
CA PRO A 241 -8.07 1.55 6.08
C PRO A 241 -6.89 1.75 5.12
N CYS A 242 -5.94 2.63 5.42
CA CYS A 242 -4.81 2.91 4.53
C CYS A 242 -3.69 1.89 4.73
N CYS A 243 -3.09 1.37 3.65
CA CYS A 243 -1.74 0.79 3.69
C CYS A 243 -0.76 1.91 4.03
N ASP A 244 -0.46 2.10 5.32
CA ASP A 244 0.39 3.20 5.78
C ASP A 244 1.83 3.02 5.29
N VAL A 245 2.23 3.89 4.36
CA VAL A 245 3.61 4.09 3.93
C VAL A 245 4.04 5.51 4.32
N GLY A 246 3.99 5.77 5.63
CA GLY A 246 4.50 6.97 6.25
C GLY A 246 3.45 8.07 6.37
N ASN A 247 3.27 8.59 7.58
CA ASN A 247 2.80 9.93 7.97
C ASN A 247 1.66 10.62 7.19
N LEU A 248 0.90 9.88 6.39
CA LEU A 248 -0.35 10.34 5.84
C LEU A 248 -1.26 10.54 7.03
N LYS A 249 -1.80 11.75 7.19
CA LYS A 249 -2.93 12.04 8.09
C LYS A 249 -4.18 11.30 7.58
N CYS A 250 -4.07 9.99 7.34
CA CYS A 250 -5.10 9.18 6.74
C CYS A 250 -6.32 9.28 7.64
N LYS A 251 -7.34 9.93 7.09
CA LYS A 251 -8.70 9.86 7.55
C LYS A 251 -9.44 9.00 6.52
N PRO A 252 -10.32 8.10 6.96
CA PRO A 252 -10.79 7.92 8.34
C PRO A 252 -9.87 7.08 9.24
N LYS A 253 -10.04 7.21 10.57
CA LYS A 253 -9.39 6.32 11.56
C LYS A 253 -10.44 5.41 12.18
N PHE A 254 -10.14 4.12 12.31
CA PHE A 254 -11.05 3.13 12.92
C PHE A 254 -10.99 3.11 14.45
N GLY A 255 -10.17 3.97 15.05
CA GLY A 255 -9.91 4.00 16.49
C GLY A 255 -8.61 3.29 16.86
N ASN A 256 -8.44 3.01 18.14
CA ASN A 256 -7.23 2.42 18.71
C ASN A 256 -7.58 1.15 19.52
N LEU A 257 -7.01 0.01 19.11
CA LEU A 257 -7.25 -1.29 19.74
C LEU A 257 -6.77 -1.41 21.19
N LEU A 258 -5.93 -0.50 21.66
CA LEU A 258 -5.45 -0.49 23.05
C LEU A 258 -6.21 0.52 23.90
N ALA A 259 -6.50 1.71 23.36
CA ALA A 259 -7.08 2.82 24.12
C ALA A 259 -8.61 2.90 24.07
N ASP A 260 -9.24 2.57 22.94
CA ASP A 260 -10.69 2.75 22.77
C ASP A 260 -11.47 1.51 23.24
N SER A 261 -12.70 1.72 23.72
CA SER A 261 -13.64 0.62 24.00
C SER A 261 -14.20 0.02 22.69
N PRO A 262 -14.75 -1.21 22.71
CA PRO A 262 -15.40 -1.79 21.54
C PRO A 262 -16.51 -0.92 20.95
N GLU A 263 -17.30 -0.27 21.79
CA GLU A 263 -18.39 0.62 21.39
C GLU A 263 -17.84 1.88 20.71
N THR A 264 -16.79 2.50 21.28
CA THR A 264 -16.11 3.65 20.67
C THR A 264 -15.51 3.29 19.31
N ILE A 265 -14.90 2.11 19.18
CA ILE A 265 -14.35 1.64 17.91
C ILE A 265 -15.46 1.42 16.89
N LEU A 266 -16.57 0.79 17.29
CA LEU A 266 -17.71 0.57 16.40
C LEU A 266 -18.32 1.89 15.92
N GLN A 267 -18.45 2.86 16.81
CA GLN A 267 -18.90 4.21 16.47
C GLN A 267 -17.96 4.87 15.46
N LYS A 268 -16.65 4.92 15.75
CA LYS A 268 -15.64 5.50 14.85
C LYS A 268 -15.60 4.79 13.49
N PHE A 269 -15.77 3.47 13.48
CA PHE A 269 -15.85 2.68 12.26
C PHE A 269 -17.09 3.04 11.43
N GLY A 270 -18.27 3.17 12.07
CA GLY A 270 -19.50 3.60 11.40
C GLY A 270 -19.43 5.04 10.87
N GLU A 271 -18.86 5.98 11.64
CA GLU A 271 -18.58 7.35 11.21
C GLU A 271 -17.63 7.37 10.02
N SER A 272 -16.58 6.56 10.07
CA SER A 272 -15.61 6.38 8.98
C SER A 272 -16.30 5.89 7.71
N GLN A 273 -17.12 4.85 7.80
CA GLN A 273 -17.89 4.32 6.67
C GLN A 273 -18.77 5.38 6.01
N LYS A 274 -19.51 6.14 6.82
CA LYS A 274 -20.36 7.23 6.32
C LYS A 274 -19.54 8.33 5.63
N LEU A 275 -18.41 8.69 6.22
CA LEU A 275 -17.52 9.72 5.68
C LEU A 275 -16.89 9.29 4.34
N MET A 276 -16.47 8.02 4.20
CA MET A 276 -16.03 7.48 2.91
C MET A 276 -17.15 7.41 1.88
N ALA A 277 -18.34 6.94 2.25
CA ALA A 277 -19.48 6.86 1.34
C ALA A 277 -19.95 8.25 0.87
N SER A 278 -19.95 9.23 1.77
CA SER A 278 -20.26 10.64 1.47
C SER A 278 -19.22 11.22 0.52
N GLY A 279 -17.93 11.10 0.86
CA GLY A 279 -16.85 11.60 0.01
C GLY A 279 -16.84 10.97 -1.38
N ALA A 280 -17.06 9.64 -1.46
CA ALA A 280 -17.20 8.95 -2.74
C ALA A 280 -18.41 9.44 -3.56
N SER A 281 -19.56 9.67 -2.92
CA SER A 281 -20.76 10.17 -3.60
C SER A 281 -20.57 11.59 -4.14
N LYS A 282 -19.95 12.47 -3.34
CA LYS A 282 -19.60 13.83 -3.75
C LYS A 282 -18.57 13.83 -4.88
N ASN A 283 -17.60 12.93 -4.84
CA ASN A 283 -16.68 12.76 -5.95
C ASN A 283 -17.41 12.34 -7.25
N ILE A 284 -18.39 11.42 -7.17
CA ILE A 284 -19.23 11.04 -8.33
C ILE A 284 -20.07 12.22 -8.84
N GLU A 285 -20.51 13.11 -7.97
CA GLU A 285 -21.24 14.33 -8.36
C GLU A 285 -20.30 15.36 -9.01
N ASN A 286 -19.10 15.56 -8.43
CA ASN A 286 -18.06 16.42 -8.99
C ASN A 286 -17.68 15.99 -10.41
N MET A 287 -17.60 14.67 -10.64
CA MET A 287 -17.39 14.07 -11.97
C MET A 287 -18.48 14.38 -13.00
N LYS A 288 -19.71 14.66 -12.56
CA LYS A 288 -20.85 14.97 -13.45
C LYS A 288 -21.08 16.46 -13.65
N THR A 289 -20.36 17.30 -12.92
CA THR A 289 -20.63 18.74 -12.81
C THR A 289 -19.41 19.61 -13.14
N ASP A 290 -18.46 19.07 -13.91
CA ASP A 290 -17.19 19.72 -14.30
C ASP A 290 -16.35 20.21 -13.10
N LYS A 291 -16.49 19.55 -11.95
CA LYS A 291 -15.74 19.80 -10.70
C LYS A 291 -14.83 18.64 -10.32
N ALA A 292 -14.56 17.75 -11.26
CA ALA A 292 -13.63 16.66 -11.02
C ALA A 292 -12.25 17.20 -10.63
N GLY A 293 -11.53 16.48 -9.76
CA GLY A 293 -10.31 16.99 -9.14
C GLY A 293 -10.54 17.89 -7.91
N GLU A 294 -11.76 18.38 -7.65
CA GLU A 294 -12.03 19.13 -6.42
C GLU A 294 -12.05 18.22 -5.19
N TRP A 295 -11.26 18.58 -4.19
CA TRP A 295 -11.26 17.93 -2.89
C TRP A 295 -12.60 18.07 -2.17
N VAL A 296 -13.14 16.94 -1.74
CA VAL A 296 -14.31 16.91 -0.86
C VAL A 296 -13.88 17.12 0.60
N GLU A 297 -14.73 17.80 1.37
CA GLU A 297 -14.47 18.15 2.78
C GLU A 297 -14.23 16.93 3.69
N GLU A 298 -14.71 15.76 3.26
CA GLU A 298 -14.48 14.46 3.90
C GLU A 298 -13.02 14.02 3.86
N GLY A 299 -12.16 14.67 3.08
CA GLY A 299 -10.74 14.31 2.96
C GLY A 299 -10.52 12.99 2.21
N ILE A 300 -11.53 12.56 1.45
CA ILE A 300 -11.39 11.51 0.43
C ILE A 300 -10.76 12.17 -0.81
N PRO A 301 -9.69 11.61 -1.39
CA PRO A 301 -9.12 12.16 -2.62
C PRO A 301 -10.17 12.22 -3.74
N PRO A 302 -10.16 13.25 -4.59
CA PRO A 302 -11.09 13.38 -5.72
C PRO A 302 -11.02 12.18 -6.67
N PHE A 303 -12.13 11.84 -7.33
CA PHE A 303 -12.14 10.85 -8.42
C PHE A 303 -11.68 11.51 -9.73
N CYS A 304 -10.93 10.78 -10.54
CA CYS A 304 -10.39 11.26 -11.81
C CYS A 304 -11.45 11.17 -12.92
N VAL A 305 -11.45 12.13 -13.87
CA VAL A 305 -12.19 12.06 -15.17
C VAL A 305 -11.49 11.10 -16.13
#